data_AF-A0A8T7DZ56-F1
#
_entry.id   AF-A0A8T7DZ56-F1
#
_cell.length_a   1.000
_cell.length_b   1.000
_cell.length_c   1.000
_cell.angle_alpha   90.00
_cell.angle_beta   90.00
_cell.angle_gamma   90.00
#
_symmetry.space_group_name_H-M   'P 1'
#
loop_
_entity.id
_entity.type
_entity.pdbx_description
1 polymer ?
#
loop_
_entity_poly.entity_id
_entity_poly.type
_entity_poly.pdbx_seq_one_letter_code
_entity_poly.pdbx_strand_id
1 'polypeptide(L)' 'MAAKAIKVTLCKSTNGRLKRHQDCARGLGLRRVWHTVEVLDTPENRGMINKISYMLRIEED' A
#
# COMPACT_ATOMS: atom_id res chain seq x y z
N MET A 1 3.63 -13.87 18.00
CA MET A 1 4.13 -12.49 17.82
C MET A 1 2.99 -11.66 17.28
N ALA A 2 2.64 -10.56 17.95
CA ALA A 2 1.51 -9.73 17.57
C ALA A 2 1.70 -9.27 16.12
N ALA A 3 0.79 -9.66 15.25
CA ALA A 3 0.84 -9.26 13.86
C ALA A 3 0.53 -7.77 13.81
N LYS A 4 1.57 -6.94 13.78
CA LYS A 4 1.43 -5.49 13.67
C LYS A 4 0.75 -5.22 12.34
N ALA A 5 -0.46 -4.70 12.38
CA ALA A 5 -1.22 -4.37 11.19
C ALA A 5 -0.90 -2.93 10.81
N ILE A 6 -0.57 -2.70 9.54
CA ILE A 6 -0.32 -1.39 8.98
C ILE A 6 -1.56 -0.97 8.21
N LYS A 7 -2.11 0.20 8.54
CA LYS A 7 -3.16 0.82 7.72
C LYS A 7 -2.51 1.55 6.57
N VAL A 8 -2.85 1.13 5.36
CA VAL A 8 -2.33 1.71 4.12
C VAL A 8 -3.48 2.39 3.39
N THR A 9 -3.34 3.69 3.17
CA THR A 9 -4.32 4.51 2.42
C THR A 9 -3.72 4.99 1.11
N LEU A 10 -4.44 4.81 -0.01
CA LEU A 10 -4.00 5.32 -1.31
C LEU A 10 -4.37 6.79 -1.48
N CYS A 11 -3.43 7.73 -1.33
CA CYS A 11 -3.72 9.17 -1.46
C CYS A 11 -3.64 9.68 -2.90
N LYS A 12 -2.92 8.98 -3.79
CA LYS A 12 -2.74 9.38 -5.19
C LYS A 12 -3.23 8.32 -6.15
N SER A 13 -3.77 8.75 -7.30
CA SER A 13 -4.24 7.84 -8.35
C SER A 13 -3.09 7.01 -8.94
N THR A 14 -3.40 5.74 -9.23
CA THR A 14 -2.53 4.78 -9.94
C THR A 14 -2.54 4.96 -11.45
N ASN A 15 -3.48 5.76 -11.99
CA ASN A 15 -3.53 6.05 -13.41
C ASN A 15 -2.28 6.83 -13.89
N GLY A 16 -1.75 6.48 -15.05
CA GLY A 16 -0.52 7.07 -15.61
C GLY A 16 0.78 6.68 -14.90
N ARG A 17 0.75 5.74 -13.95
CA ARG A 17 1.95 5.21 -13.28
C ARG A 17 2.49 3.98 -13.98
N LEU A 18 3.76 3.65 -13.71
CA LEU A 18 4.38 2.40 -14.15
C LEU A 18 3.52 1.19 -13.81
N LYS A 19 3.39 0.24 -14.74
CA LYS A 19 2.61 -1.00 -14.57
C LYS A 19 2.96 -1.70 -13.26
N ARG A 20 4.26 -1.83 -12.95
CA ARG A 20 4.77 -2.43 -11.71
C ARG A 20 4.22 -1.77 -10.43
N HIS A 21 4.04 -0.46 -10.43
CA HIS A 21 3.52 0.27 -9.27
C HIS A 21 2.00 0.09 -9.15
N GLN A 22 1.29 0.02 -10.28
CA GLN A 22 -0.13 -0.32 -10.30
C GLN A 22 -0.36 -1.73 -9.77
N ASP A 23 0.48 -2.69 -10.16
CA ASP A 23 0.40 -4.08 -9.71
C ASP A 23 0.70 -4.21 -8.21
N CYS A 24 1.67 -3.45 -7.68
CA CYS A 24 1.92 -3.40 -6.23
C CYS A 24 0.69 -2.85 -5.47
N ALA A 25 0.09 -1.76 -5.95
CA ALA A 25 -1.11 -1.19 -5.30
C ALA A 25 -2.29 -2.18 -5.34
N ARG A 26 -2.49 -2.87 -6.46
CA ARG A 26 -3.51 -3.94 -6.59
C ARG A 26 -3.21 -5.14 -5.70
N GLY A 27 -1.95 -5.54 -5.59
CA GLY A 27 -1.49 -6.63 -4.72
C GLY A 27 -1.74 -6.35 -3.24
N LEU A 28 -1.62 -5.08 -2.82
CA LEU A 28 -2.00 -4.62 -1.47
C LEU A 28 -3.52 -4.45 -1.28
N GLY A 29 -4.35 -4.71 -2.30
CA GLY A 29 -5.80 -4.57 -2.23
C GLY A 29 -6.34 -3.14 -2.41
N LEU A 30 -5.51 -2.19 -2.82
CA LEU A 30 -5.90 -0.80 -3.03
C LEU A 30 -6.58 -0.64 -4.41
N ARG A 31 -7.90 -0.40 -4.40
CA ARG A 31 -8.72 -0.28 -5.63
C ARG A 31 -9.02 1.16 -6.06
N ARG A 32 -9.18 2.09 -5.12
CA ARG A 32 -9.58 3.47 -5.38
C ARG A 32 -8.78 4.47 -4.53
N VAL A 33 -8.74 5.72 -4.95
CA VAL A 33 -8.14 6.81 -4.16
C VAL A 33 -8.93 6.97 -2.85
N TRP A 34 -8.22 7.21 -1.75
CA TRP A 34 -8.71 7.25 -0.38
C TRP A 34 -9.27 5.91 0.15
N HIS A 35 -8.93 4.80 -0.50
CA HIS A 35 -9.20 3.48 0.04
C HIS A 35 -8.14 3.11 1.07
N THR A 36 -8.58 2.70 2.25
CA THR A 36 -7.73 2.22 3.33
C THR A 36 -7.86 0.70 3.44
N VAL A 37 -6.72 0.02 3.56
CA VAL A 37 -6.66 -1.44 3.74
C VAL A 37 -5.70 -1.73 4.89
N GLU A 38 -6.09 -2.67 5.74
CA GLU A 38 -5.22 -3.21 6.79
C GLU A 38 -4.39 -4.35 6.22
N VAL A 39 -3.07 -4.21 6.33
CA VAL A 39 -2.09 -5.16 5.78
C VAL A 39 -1.16 -5.60 6.90
N LEU A 40 -0.83 -6.88 6.94
CA LEU A 40 0.12 -7.41 7.93
C LEU A 40 1.53 -6.83 7.69
N ASP A 41 2.22 -6.45 8.76
CA ASP A 41 3.62 -6.00 8.69
C ASP A 41 4.56 -7.18 8.44
N THR A 42 4.65 -7.58 7.18
CA THR A 42 5.66 -8.53 6.69
C THR A 42 6.74 -7.77 5.91
N PRO A 43 8.00 -8.25 5.89
CA PRO A 43 9.05 -7.63 5.10
C PRO A 43 8.70 -7.56 3.60
N GLU A 44 7.91 -8.50 3.10
CA GLU A 44 7.41 -8.53 1.72
C GLU A 44 6.44 -7.36 1.46
N ASN A 45 5.48 -7.15 2.36
CA ASN A 45 4.51 -6.06 2.27
C ASN A 45 5.20 -4.70 2.41
N ARG A 46 6.15 -4.56 3.34
CA ARG A 46 7.02 -3.36 3.42
C ARG A 46 7.76 -3.12 2.11
N GLY A 47 8.30 -4.17 1.49
CA GLY A 47 8.98 -4.05 0.19
C GLY A 47 8.06 -3.51 -0.92
N MET A 48 6.80 -3.95 -0.96
CA MET A 48 5.80 -3.42 -1.89
C MET A 48 5.44 -1.97 -1.55
N ILE A 49 5.14 -1.67 -0.28
CA ILE A 49 4.80 -0.34 0.19
C ILE A 49 5.92 0.65 -0.11
N ASN A 50 7.18 0.28 0.11
CA ASN A 50 8.32 1.17 -0.10
C ASN A 50 8.49 1.58 -1.57
N LYS A 51 8.16 0.68 -2.52
CA LYS A 51 8.18 0.99 -3.97
C LYS A 51 7.16 2.06 -4.36
N ILE A 52 6.03 2.12 -3.67
CA ILE A 52 4.92 3.05 -3.96
C ILE A 52 4.68 4.06 -2.82
N SER A 53 5.67 4.27 -1.95
CA SER A 53 5.58 5.09 -0.74
C SER A 53 5.11 6.52 -1.02
N TYR A 54 5.52 7.10 -2.15
CA TYR A 54 5.13 8.45 -2.58
C TYR A 54 3.64 8.62 -2.93
N MET A 55 2.88 7.51 -3.01
CA MET A 55 1.44 7.48 -3.29
C MET A 55 0.59 7.07 -2.09
N LEU A 56 1.22 6.52 -1.06
CA LEU A 56 0.56 5.93 0.09
C LEU A 56 0.68 6.85 1.29
N ARG A 57 -0.34 6.80 2.13
CA ARG A 57 -0.28 7.26 3.51
C ARG A 57 -0.33 6.03 4.40
N ILE A 58 0.68 5.91 5.23
CA ILE A 58 0.86 4.79 6.15
C ILE A 58 0.50 5.31 7.53
N GLU A 59 -0.43 4.63 8.19
CA GLU A 59 -0.76 4.85 9.60
C GLU A 59 -0.37 3.57 10.33
N GLU A 60 0.65 3.67 11.20
CA GLU A 60 1.08 2.59 12.07
C GLU A 60 0.42 2.81 13.43
N ASP A 61 -0.39 1.84 13.88
CA ASP A 61 -0.84 1.70 15.27
C ASP A 61 0.11 0.76 16.04
#